data_AF-A0A7S0CD60-F1
#
_entry.id   AF-A0A7S0CD60-F1
#
_cell.length_a   1.000
_cell.length_b   1.000
_cell.length_c   1.000
_cell.angle_alpha   90.00
_cell.angle_beta   90.00
_cell.angle_gamma   90.00
#
_symmetry.space_group_name_H-M   'P 1'
#
loop_
_entity.id
_entity.type
_entity.pdbx_description
1 polymer ?
#
loop_
_entity_poly.entity_id
_entity_poly.type
_entity_poly.pdbx_seq_one_letter_code
_entity_poly.pdbx_strand_id
1 'polypeptide(L)'
;PFEGVIEQNVVWGRGAIDNKHNLIGILSALEHLLDVRRNNSNDGTGSPKPPQRTIYVALGHDEEVGGFEGAAAIAEHLIQHESRPLEFILDEGAMILRGAIPGFHKPVAFVCNAEKGSVDIQMTVNTVPAGHSSQPPVGLTNVGILATAITKLENRPFPPHMNSYLGTLRFLAS
;
A
#
# COMPACT_ATOMS: atom_id res chain seq x y z
N PRO A 1 0.43 -21.78 7.09
CA PRO A 1 0.47 -20.29 7.15
C PRO A 1 -0.88 -19.59 7.42
N PHE A 2 -2.03 -20.28 7.37
CA PHE A 2 -3.35 -19.66 7.53
C PHE A 2 -4.11 -20.03 8.82
N GLU A 3 -3.43 -20.69 9.75
CA GLU A 3 -4.05 -21.21 10.98
C GLU A 3 -4.34 -20.11 12.02
N GLY A 4 -3.65 -18.96 11.95
CA GLY A 4 -3.90 -17.83 12.85
C GLY A 4 -3.48 -18.10 14.30
N VAL A 5 -2.40 -18.86 14.49
CA VAL A 5 -1.92 -19.26 15.82
C VAL A 5 -1.54 -18.03 16.64
N ILE A 6 -1.98 -18.00 17.90
CA ILE A 6 -1.59 -16.96 18.85
C ILE A 6 -0.54 -17.54 19.79
N GLU A 7 0.67 -16.97 19.74
CA GLU A 7 1.79 -17.39 20.59
C GLU A 7 2.53 -16.16 21.10
N GLN A 8 2.83 -16.11 22.41
CA GLN A 8 3.55 -14.99 23.03
C GLN A 8 2.91 -13.61 22.76
N ASN A 9 1.57 -13.55 22.73
CA ASN A 9 0.79 -12.36 22.37
C ASN A 9 1.00 -11.84 20.94
N VAL A 10 1.47 -12.71 20.04
CA VAL A 10 1.64 -12.44 18.61
C VAL A 10 0.70 -13.34 17.82
N VAL A 11 0.05 -12.78 16.81
CA VAL A 11 -0.77 -13.54 15.86
C VAL A 11 0.08 -13.94 14.66
N TRP A 12 0.20 -15.24 14.40
CA TRP A 12 0.96 -15.82 13.31
C TRP A 12 0.05 -16.26 12.16
N GLY A 13 0.12 -15.58 11.03
CA GLY A 13 -0.58 -15.97 9.82
C GLY A 13 -0.32 -15.04 8.63
N ARG A 14 -0.40 -15.57 7.40
CA ARG A 14 -0.42 -14.75 6.17
C ARG A 14 -1.67 -13.88 6.21
N GLY A 15 -1.50 -12.57 6.06
CA GLY A 15 -2.56 -11.61 6.28
C GLY A 15 -2.44 -10.82 7.59
N ALA A 16 -1.69 -11.31 8.59
CA ALA A 16 -1.72 -10.73 9.93
C ALA A 16 -1.20 -9.28 9.96
N ILE A 17 -0.09 -9.01 9.27
CA ILE A 17 0.43 -7.63 9.12
C ILE A 17 -0.12 -6.99 7.85
N ASP A 18 -0.18 -7.71 6.74
CA ASP A 18 -0.64 -7.17 5.47
C ASP A 18 -1.79 -8.05 4.94
N ASN A 19 -3.05 -7.61 4.99
CA ASN A 19 -3.54 -6.38 5.64
C ASN A 19 -4.80 -6.62 6.49
N LYS A 20 -4.97 -7.86 6.97
CA LYS A 20 -6.21 -8.29 7.64
C LYS A 20 -6.41 -7.64 9.01
N HIS A 21 -5.35 -7.24 9.71
CA HIS A 21 -5.51 -6.57 11.00
C HIS A 21 -6.24 -5.23 10.86
N ASN A 22 -5.95 -4.45 9.81
CA ASN A 22 -6.66 -3.20 9.51
C ASN A 22 -8.12 -3.46 9.17
N LEU A 23 -8.41 -4.46 8.33
CA LEU A 23 -9.78 -4.88 8.03
C LEU A 23 -10.57 -5.17 9.32
N ILE A 24 -10.02 -6.00 10.21
CA ILE A 24 -10.68 -6.33 11.47
C ILE A 24 -10.82 -5.08 12.36
N GLY A 25 -9.79 -4.24 12.45
CA GLY A 25 -9.83 -2.99 13.21
C GLY A 25 -10.94 -2.04 12.73
N ILE A 26 -11.09 -1.86 11.42
CA ILE A 26 -12.15 -1.05 10.81
C ILE A 26 -13.52 -1.61 11.17
N LEU A 27 -13.75 -2.91 10.96
CA LEU A 27 -15.04 -3.55 11.25
C LEU A 27 -15.39 -3.46 12.74
N SER A 28 -14.44 -3.73 13.65
CA SER A 28 -14.65 -3.58 15.09
C SER A 28 -14.95 -2.15 15.51
N ALA A 29 -14.31 -1.15 14.89
CA ALA A 29 -14.61 0.26 15.14
C ALA A 29 -16.02 0.63 14.68
N LEU A 30 -16.47 0.13 13.52
CA LEU A 30 -17.82 0.36 13.03
C LEU A 30 -18.87 -0.31 13.93
N GLU A 31 -18.63 -1.55 14.38
CA GLU A 31 -19.49 -2.24 15.35
C GLU A 31 -19.62 -1.44 16.64
N HIS A 32 -18.50 -0.94 17.18
CA HIS A 32 -18.51 -0.10 18.37
C HIS A 32 -19.29 1.21 18.17
N LEU A 33 -19.12 1.90 17.03
CA LEU A 33 -19.86 3.11 16.70
C LEU A 33 -21.37 2.85 16.57
N LEU A 34 -21.77 1.72 16.00
CA LEU A 34 -23.17 1.32 15.88
C LEU A 34 -23.77 0.97 17.24
N ASP A 35 -23.03 0.28 18.10
CA ASP A 35 -23.47 -0.08 19.45
C ASP A 35 -23.68 1.16 20.32
N VAL A 36 -22.70 2.08 20.34
CA VAL A 36 -22.80 3.37 21.03
C VAL A 36 -24.01 4.17 20.54
N ARG A 37 -24.23 4.22 19.23
CA ARG A 37 -25.38 4.92 18.64
C ARG A 37 -26.72 4.29 19.02
N ARG A 38 -26.81 2.96 19.07
CA ARG A 38 -28.03 2.24 19.45
C ARG A 38 -28.36 2.41 20.93
N ASN A 39 -27.34 2.31 21.77
CA ASN A 39 -27.52 2.30 23.22
C ASN A 39 -27.75 3.71 23.80
N ASN A 40 -27.53 4.78 23.01
CA ASN A 40 -27.91 6.16 23.31
C ASN A 40 -27.61 6.59 24.77
N SER A 41 -26.52 6.04 25.33
CA SER A 41 -26.08 6.35 26.67
C SER A 41 -25.41 7.72 26.65
N ASN A 42 -26.24 8.76 26.74
CA ASN A 42 -25.86 10.06 27.30
C ASN A 42 -25.61 9.92 28.83
N ASP A 43 -24.88 8.88 29.24
CA ASP A 43 -24.55 8.60 30.64
C ASP A 43 -23.42 9.52 31.17
N GLY A 44 -22.91 10.42 30.32
CA GLY A 44 -21.85 11.36 30.68
C GLY A 44 -20.45 10.73 30.73
N THR A 45 -20.27 9.49 30.26
CA THR A 45 -18.99 8.75 30.37
C THR A 45 -18.02 8.98 29.21
N GLY A 46 -18.37 9.80 28.21
CA GLY A 46 -17.49 10.11 27.08
C GLY A 46 -17.67 9.21 25.85
N SER A 47 -18.84 8.56 25.71
CA SER A 47 -19.22 7.76 24.54
C SER A 47 -18.98 8.49 23.21
N PRO A 48 -18.42 7.82 22.17
CA PRO A 48 -18.13 8.42 20.87
C PRO A 48 -19.36 9.06 20.24
N LYS A 49 -19.25 10.35 19.86
CA LYS A 49 -20.31 11.01 19.09
C LYS A 49 -20.36 10.43 17.67
N PRO A 50 -21.55 10.36 17.04
CA PRO A 50 -21.65 9.96 15.65
C PRO A 50 -20.83 10.90 14.75
N PRO A 51 -20.18 10.38 13.68
CA PRO A 51 -19.39 11.20 12.78
C PRO A 51 -20.27 12.25 12.08
N GLN A 52 -19.75 13.46 11.92
CA GLN A 52 -20.45 14.56 11.23
C GLN A 52 -20.38 14.44 9.70
N ARG A 53 -19.41 13.68 9.19
CA ARG A 53 -19.19 13.42 7.76
C ARG A 53 -19.54 11.97 7.46
N THR A 54 -20.00 11.72 6.23
CA THR A 54 -20.17 10.36 5.73
C THR A 54 -18.82 9.67 5.68
N ILE A 55 -18.78 8.43 6.14
CA ILE A 55 -17.61 7.56 6.06
C ILE A 55 -17.93 6.48 5.04
N TYR A 56 -17.10 6.36 4.01
CA TYR A 56 -17.11 5.24 3.09
C TYR A 56 -16.09 4.21 3.55
N VAL A 57 -16.46 2.93 3.51
CA VAL A 57 -15.57 1.82 3.84
C VAL A 57 -15.39 1.02 2.56
N ALA A 58 -14.23 1.20 1.93
CA ALA A 58 -13.87 0.54 0.68
C ALA A 58 -12.92 -0.63 0.99
N LEU A 59 -13.33 -1.85 0.66
CA LEU A 59 -12.56 -3.07 0.93
C LEU A 59 -12.35 -3.83 -0.38
N GLY A 60 -11.18 -3.66 -1.00
CA GLY A 60 -10.77 -4.40 -2.20
C GLY A 60 -10.18 -5.77 -1.86
N HIS A 61 -10.12 -6.67 -2.84
CA HIS A 61 -9.65 -8.05 -2.63
C HIS A 61 -8.35 -8.41 -3.39
N ASP A 62 -7.88 -7.53 -4.25
CA ASP A 62 -6.84 -7.81 -5.26
C ASP A 62 -5.69 -6.79 -5.27
N GLU A 63 -5.48 -6.04 -4.18
CA GLU A 63 -4.38 -5.06 -4.05
C GLU A 63 -3.04 -5.71 -4.43
N GLU A 64 -2.75 -6.88 -3.87
CA GLU A 64 -1.51 -7.64 -4.07
C GLU A 64 -1.25 -8.08 -5.53
N VAL A 65 -2.24 -7.94 -6.41
CA VAL A 65 -2.14 -8.22 -7.86
C VAL A 65 -2.50 -7.01 -8.74
N GLY A 66 -2.60 -5.82 -8.13
CA GLY A 66 -2.73 -4.53 -8.82
C GLY A 66 -4.02 -3.75 -8.53
N GLY A 67 -5.00 -4.32 -7.83
CA GLY A 67 -6.18 -3.59 -7.36
C GLY A 67 -7.21 -3.20 -8.44
N PHE A 68 -7.13 -3.82 -9.63
CA PHE A 68 -7.96 -3.46 -10.79
C PHE A 68 -9.42 -3.87 -10.65
N GLU A 69 -9.71 -4.99 -9.98
CA GLU A 69 -11.05 -5.53 -9.77
C GLU A 69 -11.67 -5.07 -8.45
N GLY A 70 -10.84 -4.70 -7.46
CA GLY A 70 -11.26 -4.17 -6.17
C GLY A 70 -11.27 -2.64 -6.14
N ALA A 71 -10.14 -2.05 -5.77
CA ALA A 71 -10.05 -0.61 -5.49
C ALA A 71 -10.42 0.26 -6.70
N ALA A 72 -9.97 -0.10 -7.91
CA ALA A 72 -10.30 0.65 -9.12
C ALA A 72 -11.80 0.61 -9.46
N ALA A 73 -12.44 -0.56 -9.32
CA ALA A 73 -13.89 -0.70 -9.53
C ALA A 73 -14.71 0.09 -8.50
N ILE A 74 -14.28 0.09 -7.22
CA ILE A 74 -14.92 0.91 -6.17
C ILE A 74 -14.77 2.40 -6.50
N ALA A 75 -13.58 2.83 -6.90
CA ALA A 75 -13.33 4.23 -7.27
C ALA A 75 -14.21 4.65 -8.46
N GLU A 76 -14.31 3.82 -9.51
CA GLU A 76 -15.18 4.07 -10.65
C GLU A 76 -16.65 4.21 -10.22
N HIS A 77 -17.13 3.29 -9.37
CA HIS A 77 -18.49 3.35 -8.84
C HIS A 77 -18.75 4.66 -8.06
N LEU A 78 -17.85 5.04 -7.16
CA LEU A 78 -17.98 6.28 -6.40
C LEU A 78 -17.97 7.51 -7.30
N ILE A 79 -17.11 7.56 -8.33
CA ILE A 79 -17.06 8.67 -9.29
C ILE A 79 -18.38 8.79 -10.07
N GLN A 80 -19.00 7.67 -10.43
CA GLN A 80 -20.25 7.66 -11.20
C GLN A 80 -21.47 8.03 -10.36
N HIS A 81 -21.50 7.65 -9.09
CA HIS A 81 -22.70 7.74 -8.25
C HIS A 81 -22.65 8.81 -7.17
N GLU A 82 -21.46 9.28 -6.77
CA GLU A 82 -21.34 10.32 -5.76
C GLU A 82 -21.30 11.71 -6.37
N SER A 83 -22.23 12.55 -5.92
CA SER A 83 -22.34 13.94 -6.39
C SER A 83 -21.27 14.89 -5.82
N ARG A 84 -20.56 14.45 -4.76
CA ARG A 84 -19.55 15.25 -4.06
C ARG A 84 -18.20 14.54 -4.07
N PRO A 85 -17.09 15.28 -4.21
CA PRO A 85 -15.77 14.69 -4.11
C PRO A 85 -15.52 14.19 -2.68
N LEU A 86 -14.76 13.11 -2.56
CA LEU A 86 -14.22 12.67 -1.29
C LEU A 86 -13.17 13.69 -0.81
N GLU A 87 -13.29 14.10 0.44
CA GLU A 87 -12.38 15.12 1.01
C GLU A 87 -11.03 14.52 1.45
N PHE A 88 -11.04 13.23 1.80
CA PHE A 88 -9.88 12.52 2.30
C PHE A 88 -10.02 11.01 2.04
N ILE A 89 -8.90 10.35 1.79
CA ILE A 89 -8.78 8.90 1.66
C ILE A 89 -7.71 8.45 2.64
N LEU A 90 -8.01 7.41 3.42
CA LEU A 90 -7.07 6.69 4.26
C LEU A 90 -6.88 5.30 3.66
N ASP A 91 -5.64 5.00 3.28
CA ASP A 91 -5.28 3.68 2.78
C ASP A 91 -4.84 2.75 3.93
N GLU A 92 -4.08 1.70 3.62
CA GLU A 92 -3.56 0.70 4.58
C GLU A 92 -2.82 1.29 5.79
N GLY A 93 -2.37 2.54 5.68
CA GLY A 93 -1.59 3.20 6.71
C GLY A 93 -0.18 2.62 6.76
N ALA A 94 0.50 2.83 7.89
CA ALA A 94 1.88 2.39 8.05
C ALA A 94 2.14 1.81 9.45
N MET A 95 3.29 1.17 9.60
CA MET A 95 3.66 0.48 10.83
C MET A 95 4.10 1.46 11.93
N ILE A 96 3.85 1.06 13.18
CA ILE A 96 4.52 1.65 14.34
C ILE A 96 5.82 0.88 14.56
N LEU A 97 6.95 1.55 14.35
CA LEU A 97 8.27 0.93 14.46
C LEU A 97 8.98 1.38 15.73
N ARG A 98 9.74 0.47 16.35
CA ARG A 98 10.62 0.76 17.49
C ARG A 98 12.06 0.51 17.09
N GLY A 99 12.93 1.50 17.28
CA GLY A 99 14.36 1.38 16.99
C GLY A 99 14.73 1.38 15.51
N ALA A 100 13.78 1.67 14.61
CA ALA A 100 14.03 1.74 13.17
C ALA A 100 14.79 3.01 12.73
N ILE A 101 14.76 4.07 13.55
CA ILE A 101 15.44 5.35 13.26
C ILE A 101 16.65 5.46 14.20
N PRO A 102 17.89 5.56 13.65
CA PRO A 102 19.09 5.76 14.47
C PRO A 102 18.94 6.95 15.43
N GLY A 103 19.19 6.73 16.72
CA GLY A 103 19.04 7.73 17.77
C GLY A 103 17.63 7.91 18.34
N PHE A 104 16.62 7.19 17.82
CA PHE A 104 15.25 7.21 18.32
C PHE A 104 14.85 5.87 18.93
N HIS A 105 14.70 5.84 20.26
CA HIS A 105 14.36 4.63 21.01
C HIS A 105 12.86 4.49 21.35
N LYS A 106 12.08 5.56 21.17
CA LYS A 106 10.63 5.54 21.36
C LYS A 106 9.93 4.96 20.12
N PRO A 107 8.73 4.36 20.27
CA PRO A 107 7.91 3.99 19.11
C PRO A 107 7.64 5.20 18.22
N VAL A 108 7.72 5.00 16.90
CA VAL A 108 7.47 6.01 15.88
C VAL A 108 6.38 5.49 14.96
N ALA A 109 5.30 6.26 14.83
CA ALA A 109 4.28 6.04 13.81
C ALA A 109 4.72 6.71 12.51
N PHE A 110 4.73 5.95 11.42
CA PHE A 110 4.96 6.51 10.10
C PHE A 110 3.65 7.09 9.55
N VAL A 111 3.73 8.27 8.96
CA VAL A 111 2.62 8.92 8.25
C VAL A 111 3.04 9.09 6.81
N CYS A 112 2.56 8.19 5.95
CA CYS A 112 2.82 8.22 4.52
C CYS A 112 1.72 9.04 3.83
N ASN A 113 2.11 10.04 3.05
CA ASN A 113 1.19 10.92 2.33
C ASN A 113 1.32 10.79 0.80
N ALA A 114 2.19 9.90 0.34
CA ALA A 114 2.46 9.68 -1.07
C ALA A 114 3.10 8.30 -1.27
N GLU A 115 2.86 7.73 -2.45
CA GLU A 115 3.47 6.49 -2.90
C GLU A 115 4.17 6.71 -4.23
N LYS A 116 5.14 5.84 -4.55
CA LYS A 116 5.77 5.83 -5.87
C LYS A 116 4.90 5.01 -6.81
N GLY A 117 4.71 5.49 -8.03
CA GLY A 117 4.19 4.62 -9.10
C GLY A 117 5.16 3.46 -9.36
N SER A 118 4.61 2.31 -9.74
CA SER A 118 5.34 1.12 -10.17
C SER A 118 5.10 0.83 -11.66
N VAL A 119 6.02 0.10 -12.28
CA VAL A 119 5.86 -0.42 -13.64
C VAL A 119 6.64 -1.71 -13.77
N ASP A 120 5.99 -2.74 -14.32
CA ASP A 120 6.63 -3.99 -14.70
C ASP A 120 6.88 -4.02 -16.20
N ILE A 121 8.10 -4.40 -16.60
CA ILE A 121 8.53 -4.42 -18.00
C ILE A 121 9.02 -5.83 -18.35
N GLN A 122 8.34 -6.49 -19.28
CA GLN A 122 8.81 -7.73 -19.86
C GLN A 122 9.70 -7.45 -21.08
N MET A 123 10.94 -7.94 -21.05
CA MET A 123 11.89 -7.83 -22.16
C MET A 123 12.19 -9.20 -22.76
N THR A 124 12.10 -9.30 -24.09
CA THR A 124 12.35 -10.53 -24.84
C THR A 124 13.31 -10.24 -26.00
N VAL A 125 14.35 -11.07 -26.18
CA VAL A 125 15.33 -10.94 -27.27
C VAL A 125 15.45 -12.24 -28.04
N ASN A 126 15.07 -12.21 -29.33
CA ASN A 126 15.04 -13.37 -30.22
C ASN A 126 15.80 -13.12 -31.54
N THR A 127 16.89 -12.33 -31.49
CA THR A 127 17.57 -11.84 -32.71
C THR A 127 18.70 -12.74 -33.18
N VAL A 128 19.33 -13.49 -32.27
CA VAL A 128 20.44 -14.41 -32.57
C VAL A 128 19.90 -15.84 -32.57
N PRO A 129 20.06 -16.60 -33.68
CA PRO A 129 19.66 -18.01 -33.72
C PRO A 129 20.39 -18.86 -32.69
N ALA A 130 19.74 -19.94 -32.24
CA ALA A 130 20.39 -20.94 -31.39
C ALA A 130 21.53 -21.64 -32.16
N GLY A 131 22.67 -21.83 -31.50
CA GLY A 131 23.87 -22.43 -32.09
C GLY A 131 24.65 -23.28 -31.10
N HIS A 132 25.69 -23.95 -31.57
CA HIS A 132 26.55 -24.79 -30.73
C HIS A 132 27.47 -23.91 -29.86
N SER A 133 27.59 -24.20 -28.57
CA SER A 133 28.43 -23.41 -27.64
C SER A 133 29.92 -23.40 -28.02
N SER A 134 30.40 -24.42 -28.75
CA SER A 134 31.76 -24.49 -29.30
C SER A 134 32.00 -23.60 -30.52
N GLN A 135 30.95 -23.04 -31.11
CA GLN A 135 30.98 -22.10 -32.23
C GLN A 135 30.17 -20.85 -31.85
N PRO A 136 30.69 -20.04 -30.92
CA PRO A 136 29.96 -18.86 -30.47
C PRO A 136 29.72 -17.89 -31.63
N PRO A 137 28.59 -17.15 -31.63
CA PRO A 137 28.30 -16.17 -32.67
C PRO A 137 29.34 -15.04 -32.66
N VAL A 138 29.50 -14.39 -33.81
CA VAL A 138 30.26 -13.14 -33.89
C VAL A 138 29.40 -12.04 -33.25
N GLY A 139 29.76 -11.63 -32.03
CA GLY A 139 29.06 -10.59 -31.27
C GLY A 139 28.34 -11.13 -30.02
N LEU A 140 27.30 -10.42 -29.59
CA LEU A 140 26.53 -10.79 -28.39
C LEU A 140 25.51 -11.90 -28.71
N THR A 141 25.34 -12.85 -27.80
CA THR A 141 24.18 -13.76 -27.80
C THR A 141 22.91 -13.02 -27.38
N ASN A 142 21.73 -13.64 -27.51
CA ASN A 142 20.49 -13.08 -26.96
C ASN A 142 20.62 -12.73 -25.47
N VAL A 143 21.33 -13.57 -24.69
CA VAL A 143 21.64 -13.31 -23.28
C VAL A 143 22.52 -12.07 -23.13
N GLY A 144 23.57 -11.92 -23.94
CA GLY A 144 24.45 -10.74 -23.91
C GLY A 144 23.73 -9.44 -24.26
N ILE A 145 22.81 -9.48 -25.23
CA ILE A 145 21.98 -8.33 -25.61
C ILE A 145 21.04 -7.95 -24.46
N LEU A 146 20.33 -8.93 -23.89
CA LEU A 146 19.41 -8.71 -22.78
C LEU A 146 20.14 -8.17 -21.54
N ALA A 147 21.30 -8.77 -21.19
CA ALA A 147 22.13 -8.28 -20.09
C ALA A 147 22.58 -6.84 -20.31
N THR A 148 22.99 -6.48 -21.54
CA THR A 148 23.37 -5.10 -21.87
C THR A 148 22.19 -4.13 -21.72
N ALA A 149 20.97 -4.54 -22.10
CA ALA A 149 19.78 -3.71 -21.95
C ALA A 149 19.44 -3.48 -20.47
N ILE A 150 19.48 -4.54 -19.65
CA ILE A 150 19.25 -4.47 -18.19
C ILE A 150 20.27 -3.54 -17.53
N THR A 151 21.57 -3.75 -17.80
CA THR A 151 22.64 -2.90 -17.23
C THR A 151 22.47 -1.43 -17.62
N LYS A 152 22.00 -1.13 -18.84
CA LYS A 152 21.72 0.27 -19.25
C LYS A 152 20.54 0.87 -18.50
N LEU A 153 19.51 0.08 -18.19
CA LEU A 153 18.34 0.53 -17.43
C LEU A 153 18.73 0.81 -15.97
N GLU A 154 19.45 -0.10 -15.33
CA GLU A 154 19.90 0.04 -13.93
C GLU A 154 20.83 1.25 -13.73
N ASN A 155 21.69 1.54 -14.71
CA ASN A 155 22.59 2.69 -14.69
C ASN A 155 21.89 4.04 -15.00
N ARG A 156 20.57 4.05 -15.15
CA ARG A 156 19.77 5.27 -15.40
C ARG A 156 18.65 5.41 -14.37
N PRO A 157 18.99 5.66 -13.09
CA PRO A 157 17.97 5.87 -12.06
C PRO A 157 17.13 7.12 -12.37
N PHE A 158 15.85 7.08 -12.00
CA PHE A 158 14.98 8.23 -12.10
C PHE A 158 15.48 9.38 -11.21
N PRO A 159 15.39 10.65 -11.66
CA PRO A 159 15.70 11.78 -10.81
C PRO A 159 14.74 11.81 -9.59
N PRO A 160 15.23 12.19 -8.41
CA PRO A 160 14.37 12.29 -7.23
C PRO A 160 13.38 13.45 -7.39
N HIS A 161 12.10 13.16 -7.15
CA HIS A 161 11.04 14.17 -7.12
C HIS A 161 10.50 14.29 -5.68
N MET A 162 10.53 15.50 -5.11
CA MET A 162 10.07 15.75 -3.72
C MET A 162 8.72 16.47 -3.64
N ASN A 163 8.07 16.75 -4.78
CA ASN A 163 6.93 17.66 -4.85
C ASN A 163 5.75 17.24 -3.97
N SER A 164 5.50 15.94 -3.81
CA SER A 164 4.41 15.40 -3.01
C SER A 164 4.57 15.65 -1.50
N TYR A 165 5.79 15.76 -0.99
CA TYR A 165 6.06 15.94 0.46
C TYR A 165 6.12 17.40 0.88
N LEU A 166 6.49 18.30 -0.05
CA LEU A 166 6.72 19.72 0.26
C LEU A 166 5.49 20.43 0.82
N GLY A 167 4.29 20.06 0.36
CA GLY A 167 3.04 20.61 0.89
C GLY A 167 2.84 20.30 2.37
N THR A 168 2.97 19.03 2.74
CA THR A 168 2.84 18.57 4.13
C THR A 168 3.93 19.16 5.02
N LEU A 169 5.19 19.18 4.57
CA LEU A 169 6.28 19.77 5.35
C LEU A 169 6.08 21.27 5.62
N ARG A 170 5.57 22.02 4.62
CA ARG A 170 5.24 23.44 4.80
C ARG A 170 4.12 23.65 5.81
N PHE A 171 3.08 22.82 5.76
CA PHE A 171 1.98 22.87 6.72
C PHE A 171 2.43 22.55 8.16
N LEU A 172 3.33 21.57 8.34
CA LEU A 172 3.84 21.23 9.66
C LEU A 172 4.82 22.27 10.23
N ALA A 173 5.42 23.10 9.38
CA ALA A 173 6.37 24.14 9.77
C ALA A 173 5.72 25.49 10.09
N SER A 174 4.43 25.67 9.78
CA SER A 174 3.64 26.87 10.08
C SER A 174 2.92 26.77 11.42
#